data_AF-A0A397T8J6-F1
#
_entry.id   AF-A0A397T8J6-F1
#
_cell.length_a   1.000
_cell.length_b   1.000
_cell.length_c   1.000
_cell.angle_alpha   90.00
_cell.angle_beta   90.00
_cell.angle_gamma   90.00
#
_symmetry.space_group_name_H-M   'P 1'
#
loop_
_entity.id
_entity.type
_entity.pdbx_description
1 polymer ?
#
loop_
_entity_poly.entity_id
_entity_poly.type
_entity_poly.pdbx_seq_one_letter_code
_entity_poly.pdbx_strand_id
1 'polypeptide(L)'
;MGSLQPVQNLPETSQTLLKYEKKPGQVEKFLARTDNNFDWPSSMPENMRRNCFFRITDYQSDIDDVQIGRNIIFFYNALDKGEFLGHENDWVTVYNQEIIEYGKEYSDDELMQIFEKMPGVIQLPVNQKSMPRSEKRKMLGPGEPGLVALFDYDFYDTDNNNKRYQCVIDTGVPSTIFPYQVKRTFWKRKKEWNQKEIDGSGYGEGACEYHSYKMFEVRIGDDQN
;
A
#
# COMPACT_ATOMS: atom_id res chain seq x y z
N MET A 1 19.86 -41.35 -1.59
CA MET A 1 19.53 -39.95 -1.27
C MET A 1 19.23 -39.26 -2.58
N GLY A 2 17.96 -39.00 -2.89
CA GLY A 2 17.58 -38.23 -4.08
C GLY A 2 17.71 -36.74 -3.76
N SER A 3 18.46 -36.00 -4.56
CA SER A 3 18.48 -34.54 -4.45
C SER A 3 17.12 -34.00 -4.85
N LEU A 4 16.49 -33.25 -3.96
CA LEU A 4 15.34 -32.41 -4.30
C LEU A 4 15.88 -31.34 -5.26
N GLN A 5 15.43 -31.37 -6.51
CA GLN A 5 15.67 -30.25 -7.41
C GLN A 5 14.94 -29.02 -6.87
N PRO A 6 15.52 -27.81 -7.00
CA PRO A 6 14.80 -26.58 -6.66
C PRO A 6 13.54 -26.51 -7.51
N VAL A 7 12.40 -26.19 -6.88
CA VAL A 7 11.17 -25.86 -7.61
C VAL A 7 11.50 -24.66 -8.49
N GLN A 8 11.59 -24.86 -9.80
CA GLN A 8 11.60 -23.75 -10.73
C GLN A 8 10.21 -23.11 -10.67
N ASN A 9 10.14 -21.91 -10.10
CA ASN A 9 8.93 -21.11 -10.20
C ASN A 9 8.71 -20.81 -11.68
N LEU A 10 7.55 -21.23 -12.20
CA LEU A 10 7.14 -20.87 -13.55
C LEU A 10 6.74 -19.39 -13.56
N PRO A 11 7.00 -18.67 -14.69
CA PRO A 11 6.50 -17.32 -14.92
C PRO A 11 5.06 -17.15 -14.49
N GLU A 12 4.74 -16.03 -13.84
CA GLU A 12 3.35 -15.68 -13.56
C GLU A 12 2.54 -15.70 -14.87
N THR A 13 1.46 -16.45 -14.87
CA THR A 13 0.56 -16.52 -16.01
C THR A 13 -0.56 -15.49 -15.83
N SER A 14 -1.25 -15.13 -16.91
CA SER A 14 -2.46 -14.31 -16.78
C SER A 14 -3.44 -14.91 -15.76
N GLN A 15 -3.53 -16.25 -15.68
CA GLN A 15 -4.39 -16.96 -14.71
C GLN A 15 -3.97 -16.75 -13.26
N THR A 16 -2.68 -16.76 -12.94
CA THR A 16 -2.22 -16.57 -11.54
C THR A 16 -2.35 -15.12 -11.08
N LEU A 17 -2.35 -14.16 -12.01
CA LEU A 17 -2.59 -12.74 -11.73
C LEU A 17 -4.07 -12.37 -11.59
N LEU A 18 -5.02 -13.18 -12.09
CA LEU A 18 -6.47 -12.93 -11.99
C LEU A 18 -6.94 -12.70 -10.54
N LYS A 19 -6.26 -13.31 -9.55
CA LYS A 19 -6.59 -13.13 -8.12
C LYS A 19 -6.46 -11.68 -7.63
N TYR A 20 -5.71 -10.84 -8.33
CA TYR A 20 -5.56 -9.42 -8.02
C TYR A 20 -6.52 -8.53 -8.81
N GLU A 21 -7.13 -9.06 -9.87
CA GLU A 21 -7.97 -8.30 -10.78
C GLU A 21 -9.30 -7.91 -10.11
N LYS A 22 -9.58 -6.59 -10.10
CA LYS A 22 -10.86 -6.03 -9.66
C LYS A 22 -11.73 -5.57 -10.82
N LYS A 23 -11.11 -5.27 -11.96
CA LYS A 23 -11.79 -4.84 -13.19
C LYS A 23 -11.20 -5.59 -14.37
N PRO A 24 -12.02 -6.05 -15.34
CA PRO A 24 -11.51 -6.71 -16.53
C PRO A 24 -10.43 -5.88 -17.25
N GLY A 25 -9.36 -6.56 -17.68
CA GLY A 25 -8.24 -5.99 -18.44
C GLY A 25 -7.09 -5.46 -17.58
N GLN A 26 -7.15 -5.56 -16.25
CA GLN A 26 -6.04 -5.14 -15.40
C GLN A 26 -4.83 -6.06 -15.54
N VAL A 27 -5.04 -7.36 -15.71
CA VAL A 27 -3.94 -8.33 -15.89
C VAL A 27 -3.15 -8.03 -17.17
N GLU A 28 -3.84 -7.81 -18.28
CA GLU A 28 -3.22 -7.46 -19.57
C GLU A 28 -2.42 -6.16 -19.46
N LYS A 29 -3.00 -5.17 -18.79
CA LYS A 29 -2.34 -3.88 -18.51
C LYS A 29 -1.12 -4.02 -17.61
N PHE A 30 -1.15 -4.94 -16.64
CA PHE A 30 -0.01 -5.23 -15.77
C PHE A 30 1.16 -5.81 -16.56
N LEU A 31 0.88 -6.84 -17.36
CA LEU A 31 1.88 -7.52 -18.18
C LEU A 31 2.50 -6.56 -19.22
N ALA A 32 1.68 -5.70 -19.82
CA ALA A 32 2.16 -4.65 -20.74
C ALA A 32 3.08 -3.60 -20.07
N ARG A 33 3.07 -3.47 -18.73
CA ARG A 33 3.84 -2.47 -17.98
C ARG A 33 5.02 -3.05 -17.20
N THR A 34 5.12 -4.36 -17.08
CA THR A 34 6.20 -5.07 -16.37
C THR A 34 7.05 -5.81 -17.38
N ASP A 35 6.71 -7.05 -17.70
CA ASP A 35 7.22 -7.86 -18.80
C ASP A 35 6.30 -9.08 -19.00
N ASN A 36 6.29 -9.67 -20.19
CA ASN A 36 5.45 -10.85 -20.48
C ASN A 36 5.89 -12.13 -19.74
N ASN A 37 7.12 -12.17 -19.22
CA ASN A 37 7.67 -13.28 -18.43
C ASN A 37 7.86 -12.87 -16.96
N PHE A 38 7.01 -11.99 -16.46
CA PHE A 38 7.12 -11.48 -15.12
C PHE A 38 6.98 -12.59 -14.07
N ASP A 39 7.82 -12.51 -13.04
CA ASP A 39 7.71 -13.31 -11.82
C ASP A 39 7.75 -12.40 -10.61
N TRP A 40 6.89 -12.67 -9.62
CA TRP A 40 7.00 -11.96 -8.35
C TRP A 40 8.30 -12.36 -7.66
N PRO A 41 9.04 -11.40 -7.08
CA PRO A 41 10.15 -11.74 -6.20
C PRO A 41 9.69 -12.69 -5.08
N SER A 42 10.51 -13.69 -4.80
CA SER A 42 10.22 -14.75 -3.83
C SER A 42 10.07 -14.22 -2.40
N SER A 43 10.86 -13.21 -2.01
CA SER A 43 10.75 -12.54 -0.71
C SER A 43 9.60 -11.54 -0.63
N MET A 44 8.96 -11.18 -1.75
CA MET A 44 7.87 -10.19 -1.75
C MET A 44 6.60 -10.79 -1.15
N PRO A 45 6.07 -10.23 -0.05
CA PRO A 45 4.86 -10.73 0.59
C PRO A 45 3.60 -10.43 -0.25
N GLU A 46 2.55 -11.22 -0.06
CA GLU A 46 1.33 -11.17 -0.89
C GLU A 46 0.60 -9.81 -0.86
N ASN A 47 0.64 -9.11 0.29
CA ASN A 47 0.11 -7.75 0.42
C ASN A 47 0.86 -6.77 -0.50
N MET A 48 2.19 -6.86 -0.56
CA MET A 48 3.03 -6.05 -1.44
C MET A 48 2.81 -6.38 -2.91
N ARG A 49 2.66 -7.67 -3.26
CA ARG A 49 2.33 -8.10 -4.64
C ARG A 49 1.01 -7.48 -5.10
N ARG A 50 -0.03 -7.61 -4.26
CA ARG A 50 -1.36 -7.03 -4.50
C ARG A 50 -1.28 -5.52 -4.67
N ASN A 51 -0.53 -4.84 -3.82
CA ASN A 51 -0.37 -3.39 -3.88
C ASN A 51 0.37 -2.93 -5.15
N CYS A 52 1.48 -3.58 -5.51
CA CYS A 52 2.19 -3.32 -6.77
C CYS A 52 1.28 -3.52 -7.98
N PHE A 53 0.50 -4.61 -8.00
CA PHE A 53 -0.48 -4.86 -9.06
C PHE A 53 -1.48 -3.70 -9.18
N PHE A 54 -2.05 -3.23 -8.07
CA PHE A 54 -3.00 -2.11 -8.12
C PHE A 54 -2.36 -0.80 -8.59
N ARG A 55 -1.18 -0.44 -8.07
CA ARG A 55 -0.46 0.76 -8.48
C ARG A 55 -0.12 0.75 -9.96
N ILE A 56 0.28 -0.40 -10.49
CA ILE A 56 0.64 -0.56 -11.91
C ILE A 56 -0.60 -0.61 -12.82
N THR A 57 -1.78 -1.00 -12.33
CA THR A 57 -2.93 -1.28 -13.21
C THR A 57 -4.12 -0.35 -13.07
N ASP A 58 -4.25 0.40 -11.96
CA ASP A 58 -5.44 1.23 -11.75
C ASP A 58 -5.62 2.20 -12.94
N TYR A 59 -6.87 2.38 -13.36
CA TYR A 59 -7.20 3.26 -14.49
C TYR A 59 -6.92 4.73 -14.19
N GLN A 60 -6.80 5.07 -12.91
CA GLN A 60 -6.40 6.38 -12.41
C GLN A 60 -4.97 6.43 -11.89
N SER A 61 -4.20 5.33 -12.03
CA SER A 61 -2.76 5.35 -11.71
C SER A 61 -2.10 6.41 -12.57
N ASP A 62 -1.43 7.38 -11.94
CA ASP A 62 -0.57 8.29 -12.68
C ASP A 62 0.82 7.67 -12.91
N ILE A 63 1.71 8.42 -13.55
CA ILE A 63 3.08 7.98 -13.81
C ILE A 63 3.81 7.64 -12.51
N ASP A 64 3.55 8.39 -11.43
CA ASP A 64 4.22 8.21 -10.14
C ASP A 64 3.76 6.90 -9.49
N ASP A 65 2.46 6.57 -9.55
CA ASP A 65 1.95 5.28 -9.04
C ASP A 65 2.59 4.09 -9.75
N VAL A 66 2.67 4.13 -11.08
CA VAL A 66 3.34 3.07 -11.85
C VAL A 66 4.82 2.98 -11.47
N GLN A 67 5.48 4.12 -11.27
CA GLN A 67 6.87 4.19 -10.86
C GLN A 67 7.10 3.59 -9.47
N ILE A 68 6.22 3.87 -8.51
CA ILE A 68 6.25 3.27 -7.16
C ILE A 68 6.17 1.76 -7.26
N GLY A 69 5.17 1.22 -7.98
CA GLY A 69 5.01 -0.22 -8.14
C GLY A 69 6.25 -0.89 -8.75
N ARG A 70 6.87 -0.25 -9.74
CA ARG A 70 8.12 -0.75 -10.35
C ARG A 70 9.32 -0.68 -9.39
N ASN A 71 9.44 0.40 -8.61
CA ASN A 71 10.50 0.54 -7.62
C ASN A 71 10.40 -0.52 -6.52
N ILE A 72 9.18 -0.87 -6.08
CA ILE A 72 8.97 -1.93 -5.08
C ILE A 72 9.38 -3.29 -5.66
N ILE A 73 8.97 -3.61 -6.88
CA ILE A 73 9.40 -4.83 -7.59
C ILE A 73 10.93 -4.88 -7.72
N PHE A 74 11.57 -3.76 -8.08
CA PHE A 74 13.02 -3.66 -8.16
C PHE A 74 13.68 -3.95 -6.81
N PHE A 75 13.21 -3.32 -5.72
CA PHE A 75 13.76 -3.53 -4.37
C PHE A 75 13.76 -5.00 -3.97
N TYR A 76 12.64 -5.71 -4.14
CA TYR A 76 12.56 -7.12 -3.74
C TYR A 76 13.37 -8.04 -4.67
N ASN A 77 13.52 -7.70 -5.95
CA ASN A 77 14.44 -8.41 -6.84
C ASN A 77 15.90 -8.27 -6.38
N ALA A 78 16.31 -7.07 -5.96
CA ALA A 78 17.64 -6.83 -5.41
C ALA A 78 17.85 -7.57 -4.07
N LEU A 79 16.80 -7.60 -3.22
CA LEU A 79 16.79 -8.36 -1.97
C LEU A 79 17.00 -9.86 -2.20
N ASP A 80 16.26 -10.46 -3.14
CA ASP A 80 16.37 -11.88 -3.50
C ASP A 80 17.75 -12.27 -4.04
N LYS A 81 18.41 -11.32 -4.73
CA LYS A 81 19.77 -11.49 -5.26
C LYS A 81 20.87 -11.29 -4.21
N GLY A 82 20.51 -10.85 -2.99
CA GLY A 82 21.46 -10.56 -1.93
C GLY A 82 22.27 -9.28 -2.17
N GLU A 83 21.75 -8.32 -2.94
CA GLU A 83 22.46 -7.07 -3.27
C GLU A 83 22.66 -6.14 -2.06
N PHE A 84 21.93 -6.38 -0.96
CA PHE A 84 21.98 -5.57 0.27
C PHE A 84 22.91 -6.14 1.36
N LEU A 85 23.89 -6.98 1.00
CA LEU A 85 24.85 -7.54 1.95
C LEU A 85 25.64 -6.41 2.65
N GLY A 86 25.67 -6.43 3.98
CA GLY A 86 26.29 -5.39 4.80
C GLY A 86 25.36 -4.21 5.14
N HIS A 87 24.14 -4.20 4.62
CA HIS A 87 23.11 -3.18 4.83
C HIS A 87 21.86 -3.76 5.51
N GLU A 88 22.00 -4.86 6.27
CA GLU A 88 20.86 -5.64 6.78
C GLU A 88 19.95 -4.84 7.72
N ASN A 89 20.47 -3.80 8.36
CA ASN A 89 19.72 -2.93 9.28
C ASN A 89 19.33 -1.58 8.66
N ASP A 90 19.65 -1.35 7.38
CA ASP A 90 19.39 -0.09 6.71
C ASP A 90 18.02 -0.08 6.03
N TRP A 91 17.57 1.14 5.77
CA TRP A 91 16.52 1.46 4.83
C TRP A 91 17.14 1.81 3.48
N VAL A 92 16.56 1.28 2.42
CA VAL A 92 17.01 1.49 1.04
C VAL A 92 16.04 2.43 0.36
N THR A 93 16.57 3.53 -0.16
CA THR A 93 15.81 4.46 -1.00
C THR A 93 15.98 4.05 -2.46
N VAL A 94 14.87 3.81 -3.15
CA VAL A 94 14.86 3.40 -4.56
C VAL A 94 14.08 4.41 -5.39
N TYR A 95 14.67 4.82 -6.51
CA TYR A 95 14.05 5.70 -7.48
C TYR A 95 14.47 5.30 -8.89
N ASN A 96 13.54 5.33 -9.86
CA ASN A 96 13.79 4.89 -11.23
C ASN A 96 14.49 3.53 -11.37
N GLN A 97 14.10 2.57 -10.52
CA GLN A 97 14.70 1.24 -10.45
C GLN A 97 16.22 1.27 -10.20
N GLU A 98 16.69 2.26 -9.44
CA GLU A 98 18.08 2.40 -8.98
C GLU A 98 18.11 2.63 -7.47
N ILE A 99 19.16 2.11 -6.82
CA ILE A 99 19.43 2.35 -5.41
C ILE A 99 20.05 3.74 -5.28
N ILE A 100 19.36 4.63 -4.57
CA ILE A 100 19.80 6.01 -4.39
C ILE A 100 20.67 6.13 -3.13
N GLU A 101 20.24 5.47 -2.05
CA GLU A 101 20.97 5.50 -0.79
C GLU A 101 20.58 4.34 0.14
N TYR A 102 21.49 4.09 1.09
CA TYR A 102 21.28 3.28 2.28
C TYR A 102 21.34 4.20 3.49
N GLY A 103 20.43 4.02 4.44
CA GLY A 103 20.44 4.85 5.63
C GLY A 103 19.36 4.50 6.64
N LYS A 104 18.97 5.51 7.42
CA LYS A 104 17.87 5.39 8.36
C LYS A 104 16.55 5.65 7.66
N GLU A 105 15.48 5.18 8.29
CA GLU A 105 14.12 5.55 7.93
C GLU A 105 13.97 7.07 7.91
N TYR A 106 13.40 7.60 6.83
CA TYR A 106 13.04 9.00 6.79
C TYR A 106 11.87 9.28 7.74
N SER A 107 11.94 10.45 8.39
CA SER A 107 10.76 11.06 8.97
C SER A 107 9.73 11.39 7.88
N ASP A 108 8.49 11.56 8.30
CA ASP A 108 7.39 11.90 7.40
C ASP A 108 7.63 13.22 6.64
N ASP A 109 8.24 14.21 7.29
CA ASP A 109 8.60 15.50 6.68
C ASP A 109 9.71 15.37 5.63
N GLU A 110 10.72 14.53 5.90
CA GLU A 110 11.81 14.24 4.95
C GLU A 110 11.26 13.52 3.72
N LEU A 111 10.43 12.48 3.93
CA LEU A 111 9.82 11.72 2.85
C LEU A 111 8.99 12.62 1.92
N MET A 112 8.24 13.58 2.49
CA MET A 112 7.47 14.55 1.70
C MET A 112 8.37 15.42 0.82
N GLN A 113 9.47 15.97 1.37
CA GLN A 113 10.40 16.81 0.61
C GLN A 113 11.10 16.04 -0.52
N ILE A 114 11.39 14.77 -0.27
CA ILE A 114 12.02 13.89 -1.27
C ILE A 114 11.02 13.56 -2.36
N PHE A 115 9.77 13.23 -2.00
CA PHE A 115 8.71 12.94 -2.97
C PHE A 115 8.40 14.14 -3.88
N GLU A 116 8.48 15.37 -3.38
CA GLU A 116 8.33 16.58 -4.21
C GLU A 116 9.42 16.69 -5.30
N LYS A 117 10.62 16.17 -5.04
CA LYS A 117 11.77 16.23 -5.96
C LYS A 117 11.88 14.98 -6.84
N MET A 118 11.48 13.83 -6.33
CA MET A 118 11.59 12.51 -6.96
C MET A 118 10.23 11.79 -6.87
N PRO A 119 9.24 12.18 -7.69
CA PRO A 119 7.92 11.58 -7.66
C PRO A 119 7.97 10.08 -7.94
N GLY A 120 7.49 9.29 -6.99
CA GLY A 120 7.49 7.83 -7.06
C GLY A 120 8.71 7.14 -6.45
N VAL A 121 9.59 7.88 -5.79
CA VAL A 121 10.58 7.34 -4.85
C VAL A 121 9.90 6.48 -3.77
N ILE A 122 10.58 5.41 -3.36
CA ILE A 122 10.18 4.59 -2.23
C ILE A 122 11.33 4.47 -1.24
N GLN A 123 11.00 4.10 -0.01
CA GLN A 123 11.96 3.66 0.98
C GLN A 123 11.44 2.40 1.66
N LEU A 124 12.26 1.34 1.70
CA LEU A 124 11.90 0.06 2.33
C LEU A 124 13.08 -0.46 3.18
N PRO A 125 12.83 -1.08 4.34
CA PRO A 125 13.89 -1.66 5.16
C PRO A 125 14.41 -2.96 4.54
N VAL A 126 15.73 -3.20 4.60
CA VAL A 126 16.30 -4.49 4.17
C VAL A 126 15.75 -5.62 5.04
N ASN A 127 15.83 -5.45 6.37
CA ASN A 127 15.14 -6.33 7.30
C ASN A 127 13.62 -6.11 7.26
N GLN A 128 12.93 -7.01 6.56
CA GLN A 128 11.46 -6.95 6.41
C GLN A 128 10.69 -6.99 7.74
N LYS A 129 11.30 -7.44 8.84
CA LYS A 129 10.69 -7.37 10.18
C LYS A 129 10.61 -5.94 10.73
N SER A 130 11.39 -5.02 10.17
CA SER A 130 11.39 -3.60 10.51
C SER A 130 10.34 -2.80 9.73
N MET A 131 9.52 -3.47 8.90
CA MET A 131 8.39 -2.80 8.24
C MET A 131 7.46 -2.15 9.27
N PRO A 132 7.04 -0.89 9.06
CA PRO A 132 6.07 -0.24 9.93
C PRO A 132 4.78 -1.03 9.96
N ARG A 133 4.27 -1.27 11.17
CA ARG A 133 2.98 -1.93 11.40
C ARG A 133 2.04 -0.96 12.10
N SER A 134 0.80 -0.97 11.65
CA SER A 134 -0.27 -0.27 12.35
C SER A 134 -0.46 -0.87 13.75
N GLU A 135 -0.97 -0.07 14.68
CA GLU A 135 -1.33 -0.56 16.00
C GLU A 135 -2.39 -1.67 15.92
N LYS A 136 -2.26 -2.68 16.78
CA LYS A 136 -3.11 -3.87 16.74
C LYS A 136 -4.57 -3.51 16.97
N ARG A 137 -5.39 -3.72 15.95
CA ARG A 137 -6.84 -3.53 16.01
C ARG A 137 -7.53 -4.74 16.59
N LYS A 138 -8.44 -4.52 17.54
CA LYS A 138 -9.30 -5.57 18.08
C LYS A 138 -10.75 -5.20 17.79
N MET A 139 -11.41 -6.00 16.95
CA MET A 139 -12.85 -5.85 16.75
C MET A 139 -13.56 -6.21 18.05
N LEU A 140 -14.33 -5.27 18.61
CA LEU A 140 -15.20 -5.53 19.76
C LEU A 140 -16.43 -6.28 19.23
N GLY A 141 -16.47 -7.60 19.47
CA GLY A 141 -17.59 -8.44 19.05
C GLY A 141 -18.86 -8.18 19.87
N PRO A 142 -20.03 -8.65 19.38
CA PRO A 142 -21.27 -8.60 20.16
C PRO A 142 -21.09 -9.41 21.45
N GLY A 143 -20.98 -8.72 22.59
CA GLY A 143 -20.78 -9.32 23.92
C GLY A 143 -19.59 -8.77 24.72
N GLU A 144 -18.67 -8.03 24.09
CA GLU A 144 -17.69 -7.21 24.82
C GLU A 144 -18.27 -5.80 25.06
N PRO A 145 -18.06 -5.16 26.23
CA PRO A 145 -18.49 -3.79 26.45
C PRO A 145 -17.71 -2.85 25.51
N GLY A 146 -18.34 -2.52 24.40
CA GLY A 146 -17.83 -1.66 23.34
C GLY A 146 -18.99 -1.22 22.45
N LEU A 147 -19.12 0.07 22.18
CA LEU A 147 -20.17 0.57 21.30
C LEU A 147 -19.75 0.33 19.85
N VAL A 148 -20.46 -0.57 19.16
CA VAL A 148 -20.51 -0.59 17.69
C VAL A 148 -21.76 0.21 17.31
N ALA A 149 -21.57 1.43 16.83
CA ALA A 149 -22.66 2.26 16.33
C ALA A 149 -22.42 2.58 14.86
N LEU A 150 -23.43 2.38 14.02
CA LEU A 150 -23.41 2.72 12.61
C LEU A 150 -24.02 4.11 12.45
N PHE A 151 -23.28 5.03 11.85
CA PHE A 151 -23.81 6.33 11.47
C PHE A 151 -23.37 6.69 10.05
N ASP A 152 -24.23 7.43 9.38
CA ASP A 152 -23.89 8.08 8.11
C ASP A 152 -23.07 9.32 8.42
N TYR A 153 -22.07 9.62 7.59
CA TYR A 153 -21.30 10.86 7.72
C TYR A 153 -21.01 11.43 6.33
N ASP A 154 -21.05 12.76 6.28
CA ASP A 154 -20.82 13.51 5.06
C ASP A 154 -19.33 13.85 4.96
N PHE A 155 -18.73 13.30 3.92
CA PHE A 155 -17.44 13.74 3.44
C PHE A 155 -17.68 14.63 2.21
N TYR A 156 -16.98 15.76 2.10
CA TYR A 156 -17.12 16.66 0.94
C TYR A 156 -16.42 16.05 -0.29
N ASP A 157 -16.99 14.96 -0.82
CA ASP A 157 -16.49 14.18 -1.94
C ASP A 157 -16.97 14.77 -3.27
N THR A 158 -16.47 15.97 -3.59
CA THR A 158 -16.86 16.69 -4.80
C THR A 158 -16.51 15.93 -6.08
N ASP A 159 -15.50 15.06 -6.02
CA ASP A 159 -15.05 14.25 -7.15
C ASP A 159 -15.94 13.02 -7.41
N ASN A 160 -16.76 12.61 -6.43
CA ASN A 160 -17.68 11.49 -6.55
C ASN A 160 -19.14 11.92 -6.29
N ASN A 161 -19.53 13.10 -6.80
CA ASN A 161 -20.91 13.61 -6.72
C ASN A 161 -21.43 13.77 -5.28
N ASN A 162 -20.58 14.24 -4.35
CA ASN A 162 -20.89 14.39 -2.93
C ASN A 162 -21.38 13.08 -2.30
N LYS A 163 -20.74 11.96 -2.65
CA LYS A 163 -21.07 10.65 -2.12
C LYS A 163 -21.02 10.65 -0.59
N ARG A 164 -22.09 10.13 0.02
CA ARG A 164 -22.17 9.86 1.46
C ARG A 164 -21.52 8.54 1.81
N TYR A 165 -20.83 8.50 2.94
CA TYR A 165 -20.20 7.30 3.46
C TYR A 165 -20.87 6.88 4.77
N GLN A 166 -20.98 5.58 4.99
CA GLN A 166 -21.43 5.02 6.26
C GLN A 166 -20.20 4.47 6.98
N CYS A 167 -20.03 4.76 8.27
CA CYS A 167 -18.95 4.18 9.08
C CYS A 167 -19.50 3.36 10.24
N VAL A 168 -18.61 2.52 10.75
CA VAL A 168 -18.72 1.90 12.06
C VAL A 168 -17.92 2.75 13.04
N ILE A 169 -18.55 3.21 14.12
CA ILE A 169 -17.84 3.65 15.31
C ILE A 169 -17.24 2.40 15.95
N ASP A 170 -15.92 2.28 15.86
CA ASP A 170 -15.17 1.17 16.43
C ASP A 170 -14.21 1.71 17.49
N THR A 171 -14.63 1.66 18.76
CA THR A 171 -13.79 2.09 19.89
C THR A 171 -12.60 1.16 20.15
N GLY A 172 -12.54 0.01 19.46
CA GLY A 172 -11.41 -0.93 19.52
C GLY A 172 -10.28 -0.61 18.54
N VAL A 173 -10.42 0.48 17.77
CA VAL A 173 -9.43 0.92 16.77
C VAL A 173 -8.86 2.28 17.18
N PRO A 174 -7.52 2.45 17.19
CA PRO A 174 -6.88 3.68 17.66
C PRO A 174 -6.95 4.84 16.67
N SER A 175 -7.50 4.63 15.48
CA SER A 175 -7.53 5.62 14.39
C SER A 175 -8.68 5.37 13.43
N THR A 176 -9.20 6.44 12.83
CA THR A 176 -10.24 6.33 11.80
C THR A 176 -9.63 5.80 10.50
N ILE A 177 -10.22 4.72 9.96
CA ILE A 177 -9.79 4.11 8.70
C ILE A 177 -10.78 4.47 7.62
N PHE A 178 -10.29 5.00 6.50
CA PHE A 178 -11.11 5.28 5.34
C PHE A 178 -10.91 4.21 4.25
N PRO A 179 -11.95 3.86 3.49
CA PRO A 179 -11.80 3.07 2.27
C PRO A 179 -10.84 3.76 1.30
N TYR A 180 -10.10 2.97 0.51
CA TYR A 180 -9.14 3.48 -0.49
C TYR A 180 -9.77 4.49 -1.47
N GLN A 181 -11.08 4.40 -1.73
CA GLN A 181 -11.79 5.36 -2.57
C GLN A 181 -11.78 6.78 -1.99
N VAL A 182 -11.81 6.95 -0.66
CA VAL A 182 -11.73 8.27 0.00
C VAL A 182 -10.34 8.87 -0.16
N LYS A 183 -9.29 8.04 -0.04
CA LYS A 183 -7.91 8.44 -0.39
C LYS A 183 -7.86 8.99 -1.82
N ARG A 184 -8.57 8.36 -2.76
CA ARG A 184 -8.65 8.80 -4.17
C ARG A 184 -9.35 10.14 -4.37
N THR A 185 -10.38 10.46 -3.60
CA THR A 185 -11.01 11.77 -3.64
C THR A 185 -10.06 12.90 -3.24
N PHE A 186 -9.18 12.65 -2.27
CA PHE A 186 -8.14 13.61 -1.88
C PHE A 186 -6.88 13.57 -2.76
N TRP A 187 -6.79 12.62 -3.71
CA TRP A 187 -5.58 12.35 -4.48
C TRP A 187 -5.18 13.49 -5.45
N LYS A 188 -6.12 14.34 -5.87
CA LYS A 188 -5.78 15.58 -6.59
C LYS A 188 -4.83 16.49 -5.78
N ARG A 189 -4.72 16.25 -4.48
CA ARG A 189 -3.80 16.90 -3.55
C ARG A 189 -2.80 15.87 -3.03
N LYS A 190 -1.88 15.40 -3.91
CA LYS A 190 -0.75 14.48 -3.63
C LYS A 190 0.05 14.74 -2.32
N LYS A 191 -0.18 15.86 -1.65
CA LYS A 191 0.45 16.34 -0.41
C LYS A 191 -0.33 16.01 0.87
N GLU A 192 -1.40 15.22 0.80
CA GLU A 192 -2.25 14.95 1.97
C GLU A 192 -2.08 13.54 2.55
N TRP A 193 -1.48 12.60 1.81
CA TRP A 193 -1.31 11.21 2.23
C TRP A 193 0.14 10.77 2.19
N ASN A 194 0.55 10.02 3.22
CA ASN A 194 1.80 9.28 3.28
C ASN A 194 1.80 8.21 2.18
N GLN A 195 2.85 8.19 1.38
CA GLN A 195 3.06 7.17 0.35
C GLN A 195 3.77 5.93 0.92
N LYS A 196 4.35 6.05 2.13
CA LYS A 196 4.88 4.95 2.91
C LYS A 196 3.75 4.00 3.28
N GLU A 197 4.03 2.73 3.03
CA GLU A 197 3.09 1.66 3.26
C GLU A 197 3.27 1.12 4.67
N ILE A 198 2.14 1.02 5.36
CA ILE A 198 2.06 0.47 6.71
C ILE A 198 1.32 -0.84 6.59
N ASP A 199 1.89 -1.90 7.17
CA ASP A 199 1.21 -3.19 7.21
C ASP A 199 0.08 -3.12 8.23
N GLY A 200 -1.13 -3.40 7.76
CA GLY A 200 -2.30 -3.50 8.59
C GLY A 200 -2.11 -4.60 9.64
N SER A 201 -2.65 -4.39 10.84
CA SER A 201 -2.60 -5.38 11.91
C SER A 201 -4.00 -5.61 12.50
N GLY A 202 -4.15 -6.72 13.24
CA GLY A 202 -5.44 -7.12 13.78
C GLY A 202 -6.43 -7.50 12.67
N TYR A 203 -7.65 -6.94 12.71
CA TYR A 203 -8.65 -7.22 11.67
C TYR A 203 -8.25 -6.77 10.25
N GLY A 204 -7.29 -5.84 10.11
CA GLY A 204 -6.76 -5.45 8.80
C GLY A 204 -5.42 -6.08 8.46
N GLU A 205 -5.04 -7.19 9.12
CA GLU A 205 -3.80 -7.91 8.81
C GLU A 205 -3.69 -8.25 7.31
N GLY A 206 -2.56 -7.90 6.70
CA GLY A 206 -2.31 -8.09 5.27
C GLY A 206 -2.93 -7.03 4.35
N ALA A 207 -3.58 -5.99 4.89
CA ALA A 207 -3.95 -4.80 4.12
C ALA A 207 -2.80 -3.80 4.09
N CYS A 208 -2.64 -3.08 2.97
CA CYS A 208 -1.72 -1.95 2.88
C CYS A 208 -2.45 -0.67 3.31
N GLU A 209 -1.88 0.02 4.30
CA GLU A 209 -2.42 1.26 4.86
C GLU A 209 -1.53 2.46 4.54
N TYR A 210 -2.18 3.61 4.47
CA TYR A 210 -1.56 4.90 4.20
C TYR A 210 -2.09 5.91 5.22
N HIS A 211 -1.21 6.54 5.98
CA HIS A 211 -1.61 7.57 6.93
C HIS A 211 -1.78 8.92 6.22
N SER A 212 -2.70 9.75 6.67
CA SER A 212 -2.81 11.14 6.20
C SER A 212 -1.80 12.02 6.92
N TYR A 213 -1.12 12.92 6.21
CA TYR A 213 -0.28 13.97 6.81
C TYR A 213 -1.08 15.20 7.19
N LYS A 214 -2.26 15.38 6.60
CA LYS A 214 -3.12 16.53 6.89
C LYS A 214 -4.31 16.15 7.74
N MET A 215 -4.65 17.07 8.63
CA MET A 215 -5.97 17.11 9.23
C MET A 215 -6.99 17.40 8.12
N PHE A 216 -8.04 16.59 8.06
CA PHE A 216 -9.23 16.84 7.27
C PHE A 216 -10.41 16.99 8.22
N GLU A 217 -11.35 17.86 7.84
CA GLU A 217 -12.59 18.03 8.58
C GLU A 217 -13.51 16.84 8.27
N VAL A 218 -13.98 16.15 9.31
CA VAL A 218 -15.02 15.12 9.20
C VAL A 218 -16.25 15.65 9.91
N ARG A 219 -17.38 15.71 9.21
CA ARG A 219 -18.68 16.05 9.80
C ARG A 219 -19.46 14.77 10.05
N ILE A 220 -19.74 14.51 11.32
CA ILE A 220 -20.51 13.34 11.76
C ILE A 220 -21.84 13.88 12.27
N GLY A 221 -22.94 13.44 11.67
CA GLY A 221 -24.28 13.92 11.99
C GLY A 221 -25.34 13.21 11.16
N ASP A 222 -26.60 13.30 11.58
CA ASP A 222 -27.76 12.72 10.93
C ASP A 222 -28.49 13.72 10.00
N ASP A 223 -27.84 14.83 9.69
CA ASP A 223 -28.42 16.02 9.02
C ASP A 223 -29.63 16.64 9.75
N GLN A 224 -29.90 16.26 11.02
CA GLN A 224 -31.04 16.78 11.77
C GLN A 224 -30.69 17.87 12.79
N ASN A 225 -29.43 18.32 12.86
CA ASN A 225 -29.01 19.44 13.70
C ASN A 225 -27.94 20.31 13.02
#